data_AF-R5FU44-F1
#
_entry.id   AF-R5FU44-F1
#
_cell.length_a   1.000
_cell.length_b   1.000
_cell.length_c   1.000
_cell.angle_alpha   90.00
_cell.angle_beta   90.00
_cell.angle_gamma   90.00
#
_symmetry.space_group_name_H-M   'P 1'
#
loop_
_entity.id
_entity.type
_entity.pdbx_description
1 polymer ?
#
loop_
_entity_poly.entity_id
_entity_poly.type
_entity_poly.pdbx_seq_one_letter_code
_entity_poly.pdbx_strand_id
1 'polypeptide(L)'
;MDVFDYINRKLRDTFAYFKSRTKAKYEGDRFEEWVVSNSNIQKNPKKPDGKSYWRLIEWRGDNYVSGWFALSNLAPDLILERISGKTDSFIAVECKYRNKKNFFLEPRQIENYEEYIAERKPKIEVLFYLFGFGWKNDSPEEVYLIPSTAIYEYNRGTGEIRFLNTLDKIEKEDKFKDSQVILDKSKGKYYIQYKKKQNDI
;
A
#
# COMPACT_ATOMS: atom_id res chain seq x y z
N MET A 1 -31.96 -24.03 -11.96
CA MET A 1 -30.50 -23.82 -12.12
C MET A 1 -29.85 -24.59 -10.99
N ASP A 2 -29.08 -25.63 -11.31
CA ASP A 2 -28.43 -26.51 -10.33
C ASP A 2 -27.30 -25.76 -9.60
N VAL A 3 -27.07 -26.09 -8.33
CA VAL A 3 -25.95 -25.58 -7.52
C VAL A 3 -24.62 -25.89 -8.22
N PHE A 4 -24.49 -27.05 -8.85
CA PHE A 4 -23.28 -27.40 -9.61
C PHE A 4 -23.08 -26.53 -10.85
N ASP A 5 -24.15 -26.19 -11.57
CA ASP A 5 -24.08 -25.27 -12.71
C ASP A 5 -23.71 -23.85 -12.26
N TYR A 6 -24.25 -23.40 -11.13
CA TYR A 6 -23.90 -22.12 -10.54
C TYR A 6 -22.41 -22.07 -10.14
N ILE A 7 -21.90 -23.11 -9.48
CA ILE A 7 -20.48 -23.22 -9.09
C ILE A 7 -19.59 -23.27 -10.33
N ASN A 8 -19.93 -24.10 -11.32
CA ASN A 8 -19.16 -24.23 -12.56
C ASN A 8 -19.14 -22.93 -13.38
N ARG A 9 -20.25 -22.18 -13.39
CA ARG A 9 -20.29 -20.85 -14.01
C ARG A 9 -19.42 -19.87 -13.24
N LYS A 10 -19.53 -19.81 -11.91
CA LYS A 10 -18.69 -18.95 -11.08
C LYS A 10 -17.22 -19.24 -11.26
N LEU A 11 -16.81 -20.51 -11.26
CA LEU A 11 -15.43 -20.91 -11.52
C LEU A 11 -14.97 -20.45 -12.91
N ARG A 12 -15.77 -20.68 -13.96
CA ARG A 12 -15.44 -20.23 -15.32
C ARG A 12 -15.30 -18.71 -15.44
N ASP A 13 -16.23 -17.96 -14.85
CA ASP A 13 -16.18 -16.49 -14.85
C ASP A 13 -14.94 -16.00 -14.10
N THR A 14 -14.62 -16.62 -12.96
CA THR A 14 -13.41 -16.35 -12.18
C THR A 14 -12.14 -16.68 -12.99
N PHE A 15 -12.08 -17.83 -13.67
CA PHE A 15 -10.95 -18.20 -14.52
C PHE A 15 -10.81 -17.27 -15.73
N ALA A 16 -11.91 -16.86 -16.36
CA ALA A 16 -11.91 -15.91 -17.47
C ALA A 16 -11.41 -14.53 -17.01
N TYR A 17 -11.90 -14.06 -15.85
CA TYR A 17 -11.41 -12.86 -15.19
C TYR A 17 -9.89 -12.93 -14.95
N PHE A 18 -9.37 -14.02 -14.38
CA PHE A 18 -7.93 -14.20 -14.17
C PHE A 18 -7.12 -14.32 -15.48
N LYS A 19 -7.68 -14.96 -16.51
CA LYS A 19 -7.03 -15.14 -17.82
C LYS A 19 -6.90 -13.81 -18.59
N SER A 20 -7.79 -12.86 -18.35
CA SER A 20 -7.74 -11.53 -18.96
C SER A 20 -6.74 -10.56 -18.32
N ARG A 21 -6.18 -10.89 -17.14
CA ARG A 21 -5.22 -10.04 -16.44
C ARG A 21 -3.81 -10.28 -16.93
N THR A 22 -3.03 -9.21 -17.04
CA THR A 22 -1.58 -9.37 -17.18
C THR A 22 -1.02 -9.98 -15.91
N LYS A 23 0.03 -10.80 -16.05
CA LYS A 23 0.76 -11.38 -14.90
C LYS A 23 1.15 -10.31 -13.88
N ALA A 24 1.65 -9.16 -14.35
CA ALA A 24 2.03 -8.04 -13.50
C ALA A 24 0.85 -7.49 -12.67
N LYS A 25 -0.33 -7.32 -13.28
CA LYS A 25 -1.52 -6.85 -12.58
C LYS A 25 -2.01 -7.89 -11.57
N TYR A 26 -1.96 -9.19 -11.89
CA TYR A 26 -2.28 -10.24 -10.92
C TYR A 26 -1.32 -10.23 -9.71
N GLU A 27 -0.02 -10.12 -9.95
CA GLU A 27 0.99 -10.08 -8.89
C GLU A 27 0.88 -8.82 -8.01
N GLY A 28 0.52 -7.67 -8.60
CA GLY A 28 0.23 -6.43 -7.89
C GLY A 28 -0.91 -6.59 -6.88
N ASP A 29 -2.08 -7.05 -7.32
CA ASP A 29 -3.23 -7.24 -6.41
C ASP A 29 -2.94 -8.27 -5.33
N ARG A 30 -2.25 -9.36 -5.68
CA ARG A 30 -1.86 -10.37 -4.70
C ARG A 30 -0.95 -9.78 -3.61
N PHE A 31 -0.09 -8.86 -3.98
CA PHE A 31 0.75 -8.14 -3.02
C PHE A 31 -0.08 -7.21 -2.14
N GLU A 32 -1.02 -6.43 -2.70
CA GLU A 32 -1.94 -5.61 -1.91
C GLU A 32 -2.77 -6.44 -0.91
N GLU A 33 -3.33 -7.57 -1.36
CA GLU A 33 -4.04 -8.52 -0.51
C GLU A 33 -3.17 -9.03 0.65
N TRP A 34 -1.90 -9.34 0.35
CA TRP A 34 -0.93 -9.75 1.35
C TRP A 34 -0.64 -8.64 2.35
N VAL A 35 -0.50 -7.38 1.90
CA VAL A 35 -0.29 -6.21 2.76
C VAL A 35 -1.45 -6.03 3.73
N VAL A 36 -2.69 -6.03 3.23
CA VAL A 36 -3.88 -5.86 4.06
C VAL A 36 -4.02 -7.00 5.07
N SER A 37 -3.69 -8.23 4.67
CA SER A 37 -3.85 -9.43 5.50
C SER A 37 -2.76 -9.63 6.55
N ASN A 38 -1.57 -9.04 6.35
CA ASN A 38 -0.41 -9.24 7.22
C ASN A 38 -0.04 -7.97 8.02
N SER A 39 -0.58 -6.81 7.69
CA SER A 39 -0.34 -5.57 8.46
C SER A 39 -1.22 -5.50 9.72
N ASN A 40 -0.90 -4.56 10.62
CA ASN A 40 -1.68 -4.32 11.84
C ASN A 40 -2.97 -3.51 11.57
N ILE A 41 -3.74 -3.99 10.59
CA ILE A 41 -4.97 -3.39 10.08
C ILE A 41 -6.17 -4.15 10.63
N GLN A 42 -7.14 -3.40 11.12
CA GLN A 42 -8.38 -3.92 11.67
C GLN A 42 -9.21 -4.64 10.60
N LYS A 43 -9.47 -5.94 10.82
CA LYS A 43 -10.27 -6.77 9.89
C LYS A 43 -11.72 -6.30 9.76
N ASN A 44 -12.32 -5.85 10.85
CA ASN A 44 -13.67 -5.30 10.84
C ASN A 44 -13.63 -3.82 11.25
N PRO A 45 -13.75 -2.86 10.31
CA PRO A 45 -13.57 -1.44 10.63
C PRO A 45 -14.60 -0.91 11.63
N LYS A 46 -15.74 -1.59 11.80
CA LYS A 46 -16.81 -1.19 12.73
C LYS A 46 -16.68 -1.80 14.12
N LYS A 47 -15.80 -2.79 14.33
CA LYS A 47 -15.69 -3.51 15.60
C LYS A 47 -14.23 -3.52 16.08
N PRO A 48 -13.87 -2.66 17.04
CA PRO A 48 -12.53 -2.66 17.65
C PRO A 48 -12.15 -4.05 18.13
N ASP A 49 -10.98 -4.54 17.73
CA ASP A 49 -10.42 -5.81 18.20
C ASP A 49 -9.42 -5.62 19.37
N GLY A 50 -9.19 -4.36 19.76
CA GLY A 50 -8.29 -3.95 20.84
C GLY A 50 -6.79 -4.16 20.55
N LYS A 51 -6.42 -4.59 19.34
CA LYS A 51 -5.04 -4.95 18.97
C LYS A 51 -4.55 -4.24 17.72
N SER A 52 -5.47 -3.94 16.80
CA SER A 52 -5.19 -3.25 15.55
C SER A 52 -4.80 -1.80 15.79
N TYR A 53 -3.78 -1.35 15.07
CA TYR A 53 -3.31 0.04 15.12
C TYR A 53 -3.91 0.89 14.01
N TRP A 54 -4.25 0.28 12.87
CA TRP A 54 -4.81 0.94 11.71
C TRP A 54 -6.23 0.48 11.43
N ARG A 55 -7.11 1.40 11.05
CA ARG A 55 -8.39 1.12 10.40
C ARG A 55 -8.23 1.37 8.91
N LEU A 56 -8.60 0.38 8.08
CA LEU A 56 -8.65 0.54 6.64
C LEU A 56 -9.88 1.38 6.25
N ILE A 57 -9.64 2.54 5.65
CA ILE A 57 -10.69 3.48 5.25
C ILE A 57 -11.03 3.28 3.78
N GLU A 58 -10.00 3.19 2.95
CA GLU A 58 -10.13 2.96 1.52
C GLU A 58 -9.11 1.92 1.09
N TRP A 59 -9.57 0.98 0.27
CA TRP A 59 -8.74 0.08 -0.51
C TRP A 59 -9.23 0.20 -1.95
N ARG A 60 -8.39 0.82 -2.77
CA ARG A 60 -8.68 1.10 -4.16
C ARG A 60 -8.11 0.01 -5.03
N GLY A 61 -8.72 -0.16 -6.18
CA GLY A 61 -8.20 -0.98 -7.25
C GLY A 61 -8.54 -0.35 -8.59
N ASP A 62 -7.82 -0.80 -9.62
CA ASP A 62 -8.00 -0.32 -10.99
C ASP A 62 -9.32 -0.81 -11.58
N ASN A 63 -10.38 -0.02 -11.41
CA ASN A 63 -11.66 -0.27 -12.07
C ASN A 63 -11.65 0.37 -13.46
N TYR A 64 -11.74 -0.45 -14.52
CA TYR A 64 -11.77 0.02 -15.90
C TYR A 64 -12.83 -0.74 -16.73
N VAL A 65 -13.65 -0.01 -17.48
CA VAL A 65 -14.63 -0.57 -18.42
C VAL A 65 -14.68 0.32 -19.67
N SER A 66 -14.29 -0.21 -20.82
CA SER A 66 -14.50 0.44 -22.13
C SER A 66 -14.05 1.91 -22.22
N GLY A 67 -12.87 2.23 -21.70
CA GLY A 67 -12.31 3.59 -21.69
C GLY A 67 -12.64 4.40 -20.43
N TRP A 68 -13.64 3.97 -19.67
CA TRP A 68 -14.02 4.59 -18.40
C TRP A 68 -13.16 4.04 -17.26
N PHE A 69 -12.59 4.95 -16.47
CA PHE A 69 -11.95 4.64 -15.21
C PHE A 69 -12.38 5.67 -14.16
N ALA A 70 -12.42 5.26 -12.90
CA ALA A 70 -12.75 6.17 -11.82
C ALA A 70 -11.56 7.08 -11.53
N LEU A 71 -11.82 8.36 -11.21
CA LEU A 71 -10.78 9.29 -10.77
C LEU A 71 -10.01 8.75 -9.56
N SER A 72 -10.67 7.98 -8.70
CA SER A 72 -10.04 7.31 -7.57
C SER A 72 -8.91 6.37 -7.96
N ASN A 73 -8.86 5.85 -9.20
CA ASN A 73 -7.75 5.00 -9.65
C ASN A 73 -6.42 5.76 -9.72
N LEU A 74 -6.43 7.10 -9.67
CA LEU A 74 -5.22 7.92 -9.63
C LEU A 74 -4.71 8.17 -8.20
N ALA A 75 -5.48 7.79 -7.19
CA ALA A 75 -5.12 7.96 -5.78
C ALA A 75 -4.34 6.75 -5.25
N PRO A 76 -3.63 6.88 -4.11
CA PRO A 76 -2.93 5.76 -3.49
C PRO A 76 -3.85 4.59 -3.14
N ASP A 77 -3.30 3.38 -3.22
CA ASP A 77 -4.03 2.11 -3.02
C ASP A 77 -4.79 2.07 -1.69
N LEU A 78 -4.11 2.39 -0.58
CA LEU A 78 -4.69 2.30 0.76
C LEU A 78 -4.71 3.65 1.47
N ILE A 79 -5.81 3.93 2.17
CA ILE A 79 -5.88 4.99 3.19
C ILE A 79 -6.16 4.36 4.54
N LEU A 80 -5.27 4.63 5.49
CA LEU A 80 -5.32 4.07 6.83
C LEU A 80 -5.52 5.19 7.85
N GLU A 81 -6.47 4.99 8.76
CA GLU A 81 -6.70 5.85 9.92
C GLU A 81 -6.06 5.20 11.16
N ARG A 82 -5.37 5.99 11.97
CA ARG A 82 -4.84 5.50 13.25
C ARG A 82 -5.98 5.27 14.23
N ILE A 83 -6.05 4.05 14.78
CA ILE A 83 -6.96 3.70 15.86
C ILE A 83 -6.38 4.24 17.17
N SER A 84 -6.55 5.54 17.41
CA SER A 84 -6.26 6.18 18.69
C SER A 84 -7.41 7.09 19.06
N GLY A 85 -7.91 7.03 20.30
CA GLY A 85 -9.01 7.88 20.77
C GLY A 85 -8.70 9.39 20.83
N LYS A 86 -7.61 9.86 20.23
CA LYS A 86 -7.23 11.28 20.10
C LYS A 86 -6.66 11.53 18.70
N THR A 87 -7.23 12.53 18.02
CA THR A 87 -6.96 13.04 16.66
C THR A 87 -6.86 11.96 15.57
N ASP A 88 -7.74 12.06 14.58
CA ASP A 88 -7.75 11.17 13.42
C ASP A 88 -6.51 11.44 12.55
N SER A 89 -5.47 10.63 12.72
CA SER A 89 -4.25 10.66 11.90
C SER A 89 -4.41 9.71 10.73
N PHE A 90 -4.30 10.22 9.49
CA PHE A 90 -4.42 9.43 8.28
C PHE A 90 -3.08 9.30 7.57
N ILE A 91 -2.79 8.11 7.05
CA ILE A 91 -1.68 7.87 6.14
C ILE A 91 -2.19 7.30 4.82
N ALA A 92 -1.43 7.55 3.76
CA ALA A 92 -1.62 6.88 2.48
C ALA A 92 -0.51 5.85 2.27
N VAL A 93 -0.86 4.72 1.65
CA VAL A 93 0.09 3.69 1.26
C VAL A 93 -0.14 3.32 -0.20
N GLU A 94 0.92 3.46 -0.99
CA GLU A 94 0.99 3.02 -2.37
C GLU A 94 1.80 1.70 -2.44
N CYS A 95 1.21 0.65 -2.99
CA CYS A 95 1.81 -0.67 -3.09
C CYS A 95 2.50 -0.84 -4.45
N LYS A 96 3.80 -1.21 -4.45
CA LYS A 96 4.57 -1.43 -5.67
C LYS A 96 5.23 -2.82 -5.63
N TYR A 97 4.56 -3.80 -6.22
CA TYR A 97 5.15 -5.13 -6.41
C TYR A 97 6.04 -5.20 -7.65
N ARG A 98 7.20 -5.85 -7.55
CA ARG A 98 8.07 -6.16 -8.71
C ARG A 98 8.77 -7.51 -8.55
N ASN A 99 8.98 -8.20 -9.67
CA ASN A 99 9.75 -9.44 -9.67
C ASN A 99 11.25 -9.24 -9.41
N LYS A 100 11.80 -8.04 -9.64
CA LYS A 100 13.19 -7.68 -9.37
C LYS A 100 13.26 -6.40 -8.56
N LYS A 101 14.27 -6.28 -7.69
CA LYS A 101 14.49 -5.10 -6.85
C LYS A 101 14.75 -3.87 -7.73
N ASN A 102 13.78 -2.96 -7.73
CA ASN A 102 13.81 -1.68 -8.43
C ASN A 102 12.83 -0.72 -7.76
N PHE A 103 13.31 0.44 -7.31
CA PHE A 103 12.51 1.44 -6.61
C PHE A 103 12.00 2.58 -7.51
N PHE A 104 12.15 2.46 -8.83
CA PHE A 104 11.69 3.47 -9.78
C PHE A 104 10.22 3.83 -9.54
N LEU A 105 9.89 5.12 -9.56
CA LEU A 105 8.53 5.62 -9.48
C LEU A 105 8.23 6.42 -10.75
N GLU A 106 7.04 6.25 -11.30
CA GLU A 106 6.61 7.03 -12.46
C GLU A 106 6.23 8.45 -12.01
N PRO A 107 6.84 9.51 -12.59
CA PRO A 107 6.59 10.89 -12.18
C PRO A 107 5.10 11.29 -12.22
N ARG A 108 4.38 10.85 -13.26
CA ARG A 108 2.94 11.11 -13.40
C ARG A 108 2.13 10.51 -12.24
N GLN A 109 2.53 9.35 -11.71
CA GLN A 109 1.88 8.76 -10.55
C GLN A 109 2.15 9.59 -9.29
N ILE A 110 3.39 10.07 -9.11
CA ILE A 110 3.75 10.95 -8.00
C ILE A 110 2.90 12.22 -7.99
N GLU A 111 2.76 12.89 -9.15
CA GLU A 111 1.91 14.06 -9.31
C GLU A 111 0.47 13.78 -8.85
N ASN A 112 -0.15 12.72 -9.38
CA ASN A 112 -1.52 12.34 -8.99
C ASN A 112 -1.66 12.12 -7.47
N TYR A 113 -0.68 11.44 -6.86
CA TYR A 113 -0.74 11.16 -5.42
C TYR A 113 -0.56 12.42 -4.59
N GLU A 114 0.36 13.31 -4.96
CA GLU A 114 0.60 14.57 -4.26
C GLU A 114 -0.59 15.53 -4.38
N GLU A 115 -1.22 15.62 -5.55
CA GLU A 115 -2.47 16.35 -5.78
C GLU A 115 -3.58 15.80 -4.88
N TYR A 116 -3.81 14.48 -4.93
CA TYR A 116 -4.79 13.81 -4.11
C TYR A 116 -4.55 14.05 -2.60
N ILE A 117 -3.30 13.98 -2.13
CA ILE A 117 -2.93 14.23 -0.73
C ILE A 117 -3.18 15.69 -0.34
N ALA A 118 -2.92 16.64 -1.24
CA ALA A 118 -3.12 18.06 -0.99
C ALA A 118 -4.61 18.41 -0.84
N GLU A 119 -5.46 17.80 -1.66
CA GLU A 119 -6.89 18.10 -1.72
C GLU A 119 -7.70 17.33 -0.67
N ARG A 120 -7.24 16.15 -0.25
CA ARG A 120 -8.03 15.30 0.64
C ARG A 120 -8.31 15.92 2.01
N LYS A 121 -9.55 15.75 2.45
CA LYS A 121 -10.01 15.95 3.83
C LYS A 121 -10.58 14.64 4.36
N PRO A 122 -10.20 14.16 5.56
CA PRO A 122 -9.17 14.71 6.46
C PRO A 122 -7.75 14.60 5.89
N LYS A 123 -6.82 15.40 6.43
CA LYS A 123 -5.45 15.54 5.92
C LYS A 123 -4.67 14.24 6.09
N ILE A 124 -4.01 13.80 5.01
CA ILE A 124 -3.01 12.72 5.05
C ILE A 124 -1.69 13.29 5.58
N GLU A 125 -1.12 12.66 6.61
CA GLU A 125 0.13 13.07 7.24
C GLU A 125 1.35 12.74 6.36
N VAL A 126 1.33 11.56 5.73
CA VAL A 126 2.45 11.04 4.94
C VAL A 126 1.95 10.00 3.93
N LEU A 127 2.58 9.99 2.76
CA LEU A 127 2.50 8.91 1.79
C LEU A 127 3.66 7.94 2.02
N PHE A 128 3.36 6.67 2.12
CA PHE A 128 4.34 5.61 2.10
C PHE A 128 4.27 4.85 0.79
N TYR A 129 5.43 4.48 0.26
CA TYR A 129 5.55 3.43 -0.75
C TYR A 129 5.91 2.13 -0.06
N LEU A 130 5.08 1.11 -0.26
CA LEU A 130 5.33 -0.24 0.20
C LEU A 130 5.75 -1.09 -1.00
N PHE A 131 7.04 -1.36 -1.11
CA PHE A 131 7.60 -2.18 -2.18
C PHE A 131 7.64 -3.65 -1.76
N GLY A 132 7.17 -4.53 -2.64
CA GLY A 132 7.34 -5.98 -2.52
C GLY A 132 8.21 -6.50 -3.65
N PHE A 133 9.18 -7.36 -3.32
CA PHE A 133 10.07 -7.96 -4.32
C PHE A 133 10.12 -9.49 -4.23
N GLY A 134 10.05 -10.12 -5.40
CA GLY A 134 10.03 -11.58 -5.51
C GLY A 134 8.77 -12.19 -4.89
N TRP A 135 8.53 -13.47 -5.16
CA TRP A 135 7.39 -14.16 -4.56
C TRP A 135 7.73 -15.61 -4.25
N LYS A 136 7.61 -15.99 -2.98
CA LYS A 136 7.92 -17.34 -2.51
C LYS A 136 7.05 -17.71 -1.30
N ASN A 137 6.56 -18.95 -1.29
CA ASN A 137 5.75 -19.49 -0.19
C ASN A 137 4.57 -18.58 0.20
N ASP A 138 3.82 -18.12 -0.80
CA ASP A 138 2.65 -17.24 -0.61
C ASP A 138 2.94 -15.88 0.07
N SER A 139 4.18 -15.39 -0.06
CA SER A 139 4.60 -14.08 0.43
C SER A 139 5.65 -13.43 -0.48
N PRO A 140 5.78 -12.09 -0.48
CA PRO A 140 6.92 -11.41 -1.07
C PRO A 140 8.22 -11.82 -0.36
N GLU A 141 9.31 -11.98 -1.10
CA GLU A 141 10.61 -12.36 -0.52
C GLU A 141 11.25 -11.21 0.26
N GLU A 142 11.08 -9.98 -0.24
CA GLU A 142 11.52 -8.77 0.44
C GLU A 142 10.41 -7.71 0.43
N VAL A 143 10.32 -6.95 1.52
CA VAL A 143 9.35 -5.84 1.65
C VAL A 143 10.04 -4.61 2.21
N TYR A 144 9.76 -3.45 1.63
CA TYR A 144 10.30 -2.16 2.04
C TYR A 144 9.18 -1.15 2.20
N LEU A 145 9.07 -0.50 3.35
CA LEU A 145 8.16 0.63 3.58
C LEU A 145 8.99 1.90 3.63
N ILE A 146 8.74 2.83 2.71
CA ILE A 146 9.56 4.03 2.53
C ILE A 146 8.63 5.25 2.47
N PRO A 147 8.80 6.25 3.34
CA PRO A 147 8.03 7.50 3.23
C PRO A 147 8.43 8.23 1.94
N SER A 148 7.47 8.85 1.25
CA SER A 148 7.71 9.57 -0.02
C SER A 148 8.82 10.61 0.10
N THR A 149 8.89 11.30 1.24
CA THR A 149 9.91 12.33 1.56
C THR A 149 11.34 11.80 1.63
N ALA A 150 11.55 10.47 1.70
CA ALA A 150 12.87 9.85 1.62
C ALA A 150 13.26 9.47 0.18
N ILE A 151 12.31 9.54 -0.76
CA ILE A 151 12.48 9.15 -2.17
C ILE A 151 12.59 10.37 -3.07
N TYR A 152 11.73 11.36 -2.87
CA TYR A 152 11.68 12.56 -3.69
C TYR A 152 11.24 13.78 -2.88
N GLU A 153 11.57 14.95 -3.40
CA GLU A 153 10.93 16.21 -3.06
C GLU A 153 9.96 16.59 -4.19
N TYR A 154 8.79 17.13 -3.81
CA TYR A 154 7.78 17.59 -4.76
C TYR A 154 7.46 19.06 -4.53
N ASN A 155 7.65 19.88 -5.57
CA ASN A 155 7.27 21.27 -5.55
C ASN A 155 5.82 21.42 -6.04
N ARG A 156 4.90 21.66 -5.10
CA ARG A 156 3.47 21.82 -5.40
C ARG A 156 3.14 23.02 -6.28
N GLY A 157 3.96 24.06 -6.28
CA GLY A 157 3.73 25.25 -7.09
C GLY A 157 4.08 25.07 -8.56
N THR A 158 5.06 24.21 -8.85
CA THR A 158 5.59 23.99 -10.21
C THR A 158 5.32 22.59 -10.76
N GLY A 159 4.90 21.64 -9.91
CA GLY A 159 4.81 20.21 -10.24
C GLY A 159 6.17 19.49 -10.32
N GLU A 160 7.28 20.18 -10.01
CA GLU A 160 8.62 19.61 -10.18
C GLU A 160 8.90 18.49 -9.16
N ILE A 161 9.42 17.35 -9.66
CA ILE A 161 9.84 16.20 -8.86
C ILE A 161 11.36 16.10 -8.87
N ARG A 162 11.98 16.16 -7.70
CA ARG A 162 13.41 15.92 -7.51
C ARG A 162 13.64 14.61 -6.76
N PHE A 163 14.10 13.58 -7.46
CA PHE A 163 14.48 12.32 -6.82
C PHE A 163 15.74 12.48 -5.97
N LEU A 164 15.71 11.90 -4.77
CA LEU A 164 16.82 11.88 -3.84
C LEU A 164 17.68 10.64 -4.15
N ASN A 165 18.97 10.85 -4.48
CA ASN A 165 19.94 9.78 -4.79
C ASN A 165 20.32 8.89 -3.58
N THR A 166 19.41 8.78 -2.60
CA THR A 166 19.56 7.97 -1.39
C THR A 166 18.99 6.57 -1.53
N LEU A 167 18.17 6.30 -2.55
CA LEU A 167 17.54 4.98 -2.77
C LEU A 167 18.56 3.85 -2.95
N ASP A 168 19.65 4.11 -3.69
CA ASP A 168 20.74 3.13 -3.91
C ASP A 168 21.51 2.79 -2.62
N LYS A 169 21.34 3.62 -1.58
CA LYS A 169 21.95 3.48 -0.24
C LYS A 169 20.93 3.01 0.81
N ILE A 170 19.72 2.62 0.41
CA ILE A 170 18.75 2.01 1.33
C ILE A 170 19.20 0.56 1.58
N GLU A 171 20.14 0.41 2.51
CA GLU A 171 20.46 -0.86 3.13
C GLU A 171 19.25 -1.37 3.93
N LYS A 172 19.14 -2.70 4.05
CA LYS A 172 17.98 -3.41 4.59
C LYS A 172 17.61 -3.03 6.04
N GLU A 173 18.48 -2.36 6.80
CA GLU A 173 18.31 -2.29 8.27
C GLU A 173 18.51 -0.91 8.93
N ASP A 174 19.15 0.09 8.31
CA ASP A 174 19.73 1.17 9.14
C ASP A 174 19.02 2.54 9.20
N LYS A 175 17.97 2.80 8.42
CA LYS A 175 17.30 4.13 8.42
C LYS A 175 15.91 4.22 9.03
N PHE A 176 15.38 3.15 9.63
CA PHE A 176 13.99 3.14 10.12
C PHE A 176 13.85 2.80 11.61
N LYS A 177 14.82 3.18 12.46
CA LYS A 177 14.64 3.14 13.93
C LYS A 177 13.37 3.87 14.40
N ASP A 178 12.84 4.80 13.59
CA ASP A 178 11.68 5.64 13.93
C ASP A 178 10.40 5.30 13.12
N SER A 179 10.46 4.31 12.21
CA SER A 179 9.31 3.84 11.40
C SER A 179 9.43 2.32 11.21
N GLN A 180 9.47 1.57 12.30
CA GLN A 180 9.83 0.15 12.26
C GLN A 180 8.75 -0.71 11.58
N VAL A 181 8.97 -1.13 10.33
CA VAL A 181 8.40 -2.41 9.88
C VAL A 181 9.14 -3.51 10.64
N ILE A 182 8.49 -4.11 11.63
CA ILE A 182 9.10 -5.19 12.42
C ILE A 182 8.64 -6.53 11.84
N LEU A 183 9.60 -7.38 11.47
CA LEU A 183 9.38 -8.81 11.31
C LEU A 183 9.32 -9.44 12.71
N ASP A 184 8.15 -9.91 13.15
CA ASP A 184 8.06 -10.72 14.36
C ASP A 184 8.54 -12.14 14.06
N LYS A 185 9.82 -12.41 14.34
CA LYS A 185 10.47 -13.71 14.15
C LYS A 185 9.84 -14.84 14.99
N SER A 186 9.04 -14.54 16.01
CA SER A 186 8.36 -15.57 16.83
C SER A 186 7.10 -16.13 16.17
N LYS A 187 6.54 -15.41 15.19
CA LYS A 187 5.27 -15.77 14.51
C LYS A 187 5.38 -15.82 12.98
N GLY A 188 6.53 -15.47 12.41
CA GLY A 188 6.76 -15.48 10.96
C GLY A 188 5.91 -14.46 10.19
N LYS A 189 5.53 -13.33 10.82
CA LYS A 189 4.64 -12.31 10.23
C LYS A 189 5.33 -10.95 10.16
N TYR A 190 5.15 -10.26 9.02
CA TYR A 190 5.65 -8.90 8.78
C TYR A 190 4.57 -7.90 9.15
N TYR A 191 4.88 -6.90 10.00
CA TYR A 191 3.91 -5.86 10.36
C TYR A 191 4.46 -4.46 10.09
N ILE A 192 3.62 -3.58 9.56
CA ILE A 192 3.87 -2.14 9.54
C ILE A 192 3.61 -1.59 10.96
N GLN A 193 4.66 -1.19 11.68
CA GLN A 193 4.53 -0.47 12.96
C GLN A 193 5.13 0.93 12.83
N TYR A 194 4.28 1.96 12.94
CA TYR A 194 4.77 3.33 13.08
C TYR A 194 5.01 3.63 14.57
N LYS A 195 6.26 3.92 14.97
CA LYS A 195 6.59 4.47 16.29
C LYS A 195 7.19 5.86 16.10
N LYS A 196 6.38 6.92 16.20
CA LYS A 196 6.93 8.27 16.32
C LYS A 196 7.92 8.26 17.50
N LYS A 197 9.16 8.72 17.28
CA LYS A 197 10.08 9.00 18.38
C LYS A 197 9.35 9.86 19.40
N GLN A 198 9.23 9.33 20.61
CA GLN A 198 8.93 10.13 21.78
C GLN A 198 10.19 10.96 22.04
N ASN A 199 10.26 12.14 21.44
CA ASN A 199 11.27 13.13 21.78
C ASN A 199 10.55 14.33 22.41
N ASP A 200 10.75 14.44 23.72
CA ASP A 200 10.77 15.65 24.56
C ASP A 200 9.65 16.68 24.36
N ILE A 201 8.59 16.57 25.17
CA ILE A 201 8.22 17.56 26.22
C ILE A 201 7.70 16.78 27.43
#